data_AF-A0A397HPR1-F1
#
_entry.id   AF-A0A397HPR1-F1
#
_cell.length_a   1.000
_cell.length_b   1.000
_cell.length_c   1.000
_cell.angle_alpha   90.00
_cell.angle_beta   90.00
_cell.angle_gamma   90.00
#
_symmetry.space_group_name_H-M   'P 1'
#
loop_
_entity.id
_entity.type
_entity.pdbx_description
1 polymer ?
#
loop_
_entity_poly.entity_id
_entity_poly.type
_entity_poly.pdbx_seq_one_letter_code
_entity_poly.pdbx_strand_id
1 'polypeptide(L)' 'MIRPRLCVHEEYTSKTCGSCGYIHEKLGGSKEFCCPQCKTKIDGDINGARNILLKYLTKKEST' A
#
# COMPACT_ATOMS: atom_id res chain seq x y z
N MET A 1 2.08 22.03 19.46
CA MET A 1 2.42 20.70 18.91
C MET A 1 1.88 20.61 17.49
N ILE A 2 2.66 21.01 16.50
CA ILE A 2 2.25 20.98 15.09
C ILE A 2 2.66 19.60 14.55
N ARG A 3 1.70 18.69 14.37
CA ARG A 3 1.97 17.43 13.67
C ARG A 3 2.22 17.74 12.20
N PRO A 4 3.35 17.33 11.60
CA PRO A 4 3.59 17.56 10.19
C PRO A 4 2.53 16.81 9.38
N ARG A 5 1.82 17.53 8.50
CA ARG A 5 0.93 16.94 7.50
C ARG A 5 1.79 16.19 6.50
N LEU A 6 1.78 14.86 6.57
CA LEU A 6 2.47 14.02 5.59
C LEU A 6 1.69 14.08 4.27
N CYS A 7 2.14 14.88 3.30
CA CYS A 7 1.73 14.71 1.91
C CYS A 7 2.40 13.43 1.39
N VAL A 8 1.67 12.32 1.46
CA VAL A 8 2.10 11.05 0.87
C VAL A 8 1.77 11.14 -0.62
N HIS A 9 2.80 11.27 -1.45
CA HIS A 9 2.67 11.11 -2.90
C HIS A 9 1.97 9.77 -3.20
N GLU A 10 0.99 9.78 -4.10
CA GLU A 10 0.13 8.63 -4.48
C GLU A 10 0.88 7.50 -5.21
N GLU A 11 2.21 7.53 -5.16
CA GLU A 11 3.12 6.67 -5.91
C GLU A 11 3.20 5.22 -5.38
N TYR A 12 2.41 4.87 -4.36
CA TYR A 12 2.32 3.49 -3.81
C TYR A 12 0.86 3.04 -3.62
N THR A 13 0.04 3.43 -4.58
CA THR A 13 -1.39 3.15 -4.68
C THR A 13 -1.66 1.73 -5.17
N SER A 14 -2.56 1.02 -4.45
CA SER A 14 -3.33 -0.20 -4.77
C SER A 14 -2.67 -1.43 -5.41
N LYS A 15 -1.51 -1.33 -6.06
CA LYS A 15 -0.87 -2.39 -6.85
C LYS A 15 0.02 -3.32 -6.02
N THR A 16 0.61 -2.84 -4.92
CA THR A 16 1.45 -3.68 -4.07
C THR A 16 0.61 -4.43 -3.06
N CYS A 17 0.80 -5.74 -2.92
CA CYS A 17 0.14 -6.54 -1.91
C CYS A 17 0.72 -6.20 -0.53
N GLY A 18 -0.09 -5.62 0.35
CA GLY A 18 0.32 -5.35 1.73
C GLY A 18 0.52 -6.61 2.61
N SER A 19 0.26 -7.81 2.08
CA SER A 19 0.48 -9.08 2.78
C SER A 19 1.77 -9.79 2.38
N CYS A 20 2.13 -9.81 1.09
CA CYS A 20 3.29 -10.55 0.61
C CYS A 20 4.29 -9.71 -0.22
N GLY A 21 4.01 -8.42 -0.42
CA GLY A 21 4.88 -7.50 -1.16
C GLY A 21 4.81 -7.62 -2.69
N TYR A 22 4.00 -8.53 -3.24
CA TYR A 22 3.86 -8.69 -4.69
C TYR A 22 3.30 -7.43 -5.36
N ILE A 23 3.95 -6.96 -6.43
CA ILE A 23 3.52 -5.78 -7.18
C ILE A 23 2.69 -6.22 -8.39
N HIS A 24 1.40 -5.87 -8.38
CA HIS A 24 0.46 -6.14 -9.46
C HIS A 24 0.49 -5.00 -10.50
N GLU A 25 1.42 -5.07 -11.46
CA GLU A 25 1.68 -3.99 -12.43
C GLU A 25 0.43 -3.60 -13.27
N LYS A 26 -0.39 -4.60 -13.62
CA LYS A 26 -1.61 -4.47 -14.44
C LYS A 26 -2.90 -4.55 -13.63
N LEU A 27 -2.96 -3.92 -12.45
CA LEU A 27 -4.22 -3.85 -11.72
C LEU A 27 -5.19 -2.93 -12.50
N GLY A 28 -6.31 -3.47 -12.98
CA GLY A 28 -7.42 -2.67 -13.49
C GLY A 28 -8.08 -1.88 -12.36
N GLY A 29 -8.93 -0.90 -12.68
CA GLY A 29 -9.68 -0.08 -11.71
C GLY A 29 -10.75 -0.84 -10.90
N SER A 30 -10.51 -2.12 -10.61
CA SER A 30 -11.35 -2.98 -9.79
C SER A 30 -11.31 -2.52 -8.33
N LYS A 31 -12.47 -2.55 -7.67
CA LYS A 31 -12.60 -2.22 -6.24
C LYS A 31 -11.88 -3.21 -5.32
N GLU A 32 -11.73 -4.45 -5.77
CA GLU A 32 -11.06 -5.52 -5.02
C GLU A 32 -9.66 -5.79 -5.59
N PHE A 33 -8.66 -5.76 -4.70
CA PHE A 33 -7.32 -6.24 -4.96
C PHE A 33 -7.26 -7.75 -4.69
N CYS A 34 -6.91 -8.53 -5.71
CA CYS A 34 -6.64 -9.95 -5.58
C CYS A 34 -5.17 -10.23 -5.90
N CYS A 35 -4.40 -10.68 -4.91
CA CYS A 35 -2.99 -11.00 -5.12
C CYS A 35 -2.84 -12.33 -5.87
N PRO A 36 -2.15 -12.38 -7.03
CA PRO A 36 -1.92 -13.64 -7.74
C PRO A 36 -0.92 -14.55 -7.00
N GLN A 37 -0.06 -14.00 -6.14
CA GLN A 37 0.96 -14.76 -5.41
C GLN A 37 0.42 -15.42 -4.14
N CYS A 38 -0.20 -14.64 -3.25
CA CYS A 38 -0.70 -15.14 -1.95
C CYS A 38 -2.21 -15.33 -1.90
N LYS A 39 -2.95 -15.01 -2.99
CA LYS A 39 -4.42 -15.10 -3.08
C LYS A 39 -5.18 -14.23 -2.08
N THR A 40 -4.50 -13.27 -1.43
CA THR A 40 -5.14 -12.28 -0.56
C THR A 40 -6.15 -11.46 -1.36
N LYS A 41 -7.39 -11.41 -0.87
CA LYS A 41 -8.46 -10.56 -1.37
C LYS A 41 -8.72 -9.46 -0.36
N ILE A 42 -8.61 -8.22 -0.79
CA ILE A 42 -8.78 -7.04 0.07
C ILE A 42 -9.29 -5.89 -0.79
N ASP A 43 -10.06 -4.99 -0.18
CA ASP A 43 -10.45 -3.75 -0.84
C ASP A 43 -9.21 -2.92 -1.23
N GLY A 44 -9.24 -2.32 -2.42
CA GLY A 44 -8.13 -1.56 -2.98
C GLY A 44 -7.71 -0.36 -2.12
N ASP A 45 -8.67 0.34 -1.51
CA ASP A 45 -8.41 1.49 -0.64
C ASP A 45 -7.79 1.03 0.68
N ILE A 46 -8.29 -0.09 1.25
CA ILE A 46 -7.71 -0.69 2.45
C ILE A 46 -6.27 -1.17 2.18
N ASN A 47 -6.01 -1.78 1.03
CA ASN A 47 -4.66 -2.20 0.64
C ASN A 47 -3.72 -0.99 0.49
N GLY A 48 -4.18 0.08 -0.15
CA GLY A 48 -3.45 1.35 -0.27
C GLY A 48 -3.11 1.95 1.10
N ALA A 49 -4.09 2.06 1.99
CA ALA A 49 -3.90 2.58 3.35
C ALA A 49 -2.89 1.75 4.16
N ARG A 50 -2.94 0.41 4.06
CA ARG A 50 -1.96 -0.48 4.70
C ARG A 50 -0.56 -0.27 4.16
N ASN A 51 -0.39 -0.12 2.85
CA ASN A 51 0.92 0.12 2.24
C ASN A 51 1.52 1.45 2.69
N ILE A 52 0.71 2.50 2.83
CA ILE A 52 1.13 3.80 3.36
C ILE A 52 1.61 3.65 4.81
N LEU A 53 0.83 2.94 5.64
CA LEU A 53 1.21 2.67 7.03
C LEU A 53 2.52 1.88 7.10
N LEU A 54 2.67 0.82 6.30
CA LEU A 54 3.90 0.02 6.25
C LEU A 54 5.10 0.89 5.86
N LYS A 55 4.97 1.76 4.84
CA LYS A 55 6.02 2.70 4.44
C LYS A 55 6.43 3.66 5.56
N TYR A 56 5.46 4.12 6.35
CA TYR A 56 5.74 4.98 7.50
C TYR A 56 6.50 4.22 8.59
N LEU A 57 6.12 2.96 8.85
CA LEU A 57 6.79 2.12 9.85
C LEU A 57 8.19 1.69 9.42
N THR A 58 8.42 1.43 8.12
CA THR A 58 9.73 0.97 7.61
C THR A 58 10.73 2.10 7.39
N LYS A 59 10.30 3.37 7.26
CA LYS A 59 11.20 4.54 7.13
C LYS A 59 11.95 4.93 8.41
N LYS A 60 11.89 4.11 9.47
CA LYS A 60 12.50 4.38 10.79
C LYS A 60 13.93 3.88 10.98
N GLU A 61 14.66 3.52 9.92
CA GLU A 61 16.07 3.08 9.97
C GLU A 61 16.98 4.05 9.19
N SER A 62 16.86 5.35 9.44
CA SER A 62 17.86 6.34 9.01
C SER A 62 17.80 7.58 9.89
N THR A 63 18.23 7.43 11.13
CA THR A 63 18.77 8.52 11.96
C THR A 63 19.81 7.92 12.88
#